data_AF-A0A434FGB9-F1
#
_entry.id   AF-A0A434FGB9-F1
#
_cell.length_a   1.000
_cell.length_b   1.000
_cell.length_c   1.000
_cell.angle_alpha   90.00
_cell.angle_beta   90.00
_cell.angle_gamma   90.00
#
_symmetry.space_group_name_H-M   'P 1'
#
loop_
_entity.id
_entity.type
_entity.pdbx_description
1 polymer ?
#
loop_
_entity_poly.entity_id
_entity_poly.type
_entity_poly.pdbx_seq_one_letter_code
_entity_poly.pdbx_strand_id
1 'polypeptide(L)'
;GMDEVSLALAADAWSRTFRSRAVTFAPKGGAVVSRAGIRILPDQVASDWPADRKVPAMADIPPAKALDRTLEDITARYGERTTDFVAMQLEYPRIQPTP
;
A
#
# COMPACT_ATOMS: atom_id res chain seq x y z
N GLY A 1 -16.26 -3.61 1.85
CA GLY A 1 -15.45 -4.05 0.70
C GLY A 1 -14.18 -3.22 0.68
N MET A 2 -13.10 -3.70 0.06
CA MET A 2 -11.82 -2.98 0.02
C MET A 2 -11.99 -1.58 -0.60
N ASP A 3 -11.48 -0.55 0.07
CA ASP A 3 -11.50 0.81 -0.47
C ASP A 3 -10.44 0.99 -1.56
N GLU A 4 -10.88 1.33 -2.77
CA GLU A 4 -9.99 1.46 -3.94
C GLU A 4 -8.97 2.61 -3.83
N VAL A 5 -9.35 3.72 -3.20
CA VAL A 5 -8.45 4.89 -3.08
C VAL A 5 -7.33 4.59 -2.07
N SER A 6 -7.68 4.00 -0.93
CA SER A 6 -6.71 3.54 0.07
C SER A 6 -5.75 2.49 -0.50
N LEU A 7 -6.27 1.54 -1.29
CA LEU A 7 -5.44 0.57 -1.99
C LEU A 7 -4.48 1.25 -2.99
N ALA A 8 -4.98 2.18 -3.80
CA ALA A 8 -4.19 2.87 -4.81
C ALA A 8 -3.05 3.69 -4.18
N LEU A 9 -3.33 4.44 -3.12
CA LEU A 9 -2.32 5.21 -2.39
C LEU A 9 -1.24 4.31 -1.78
N ALA A 10 -1.64 3.19 -1.15
CA ALA A 10 -0.69 2.25 -0.60
C ALA A 10 0.21 1.64 -1.70
N ALA A 11 -0.38 1.18 -2.80
CA ALA A 11 0.35 0.60 -3.91
C ALA A 11 1.31 1.60 -4.59
N ASP A 12 0.88 2.86 -4.76
CA ASP A 12 1.71 3.93 -5.32
C ASP A 12 2.91 4.24 -4.41
N ALA A 13 2.68 4.40 -3.10
CA ALA A 13 3.75 4.66 -2.13
C ALA A 13 4.81 3.54 -2.09
N TRP A 14 4.40 2.27 -2.09
CA TRP A 14 5.34 1.14 -2.16
C TRP A 14 6.13 1.10 -3.46
N SER A 15 5.52 1.49 -4.59
CA SER A 15 6.18 1.52 -5.90
C SER A 15 7.25 2.62 -5.98
N ARG A 16 7.06 3.73 -5.26
CA ARG A 16 8.01 4.86 -5.16
C ARG A 16 9.22 4.59 -4.27
N THR A 17 9.27 3.44 -3.59
CA THR A 17 10.48 3.03 -2.87
C THR A 17 11.61 2.64 -3.81
N PHE A 18 11.31 2.27 -5.07
CA PHE A 18 12.22 1.64 -6.04
C PHE A 18 12.98 0.41 -5.51
N ARG A 19 12.53 -0.15 -4.39
CA ARG A 19 13.10 -1.33 -3.71
C ARG A 19 12.11 -2.48 -3.64
N SER A 20 10.84 -2.23 -3.99
CA SER A 20 9.77 -3.21 -4.07
C SER A 20 8.90 -3.00 -5.29
N ARG A 21 8.12 -4.03 -5.63
CA ARG A 21 7.04 -3.99 -6.60
C ARG A 21 5.73 -4.35 -5.89
N ALA A 22 4.71 -3.50 -6.00
CA ALA A 22 3.37 -3.84 -5.57
C ALA A 22 2.77 -4.89 -6.53
N VAL A 23 2.21 -5.96 -5.99
CA VAL A 23 1.53 -7.02 -6.74
C VAL A 23 0.23 -7.38 -6.05
N THR A 24 -0.78 -7.71 -6.84
CA THR A 24 -2.08 -8.19 -6.35
C THR A 24 -2.12 -9.72 -6.39
N PHE A 25 -2.71 -10.33 -5.37
CA PHE A 25 -2.90 -11.77 -5.32
C PHE A 25 -4.31 -12.12 -4.83
N ALA A 26 -4.84 -13.24 -5.30
CA ALA A 26 -6.12 -13.77 -4.85
C ALA A 26 -6.13 -15.30 -4.91
N PRO A 27 -6.92 -15.98 -4.06
CA PRO A 27 -6.99 -17.44 -4.04
C PRO A 27 -7.62 -18.05 -5.30
N LYS A 28 -8.31 -17.24 -6.12
CA LYS A 28 -8.93 -17.66 -7.38
C LYS A 28 -8.70 -16.59 -8.44
N GLY A 29 -8.61 -17.02 -9.70
CA GLY A 29 -8.65 -16.11 -10.83
C GLY A 29 -10.01 -15.41 -10.94
N GLY A 30 -10.01 -14.15 -11.37
CA GLY A 30 -11.21 -13.34 -11.52
C GLY A 30 -11.11 -12.00 -10.79
N ALA A 31 -11.96 -11.05 -11.20
CA ALA A 31 -11.94 -9.71 -10.62
C ALA A 31 -12.51 -9.71 -9.19
N VAL A 32 -11.80 -9.08 -8.26
CA VAL A 32 -12.32 -8.69 -6.95
C VAL A 32 -12.90 -7.28 -7.08
N VAL A 33 -14.14 -7.10 -6.64
CA VAL A 33 -14.85 -5.82 -6.74
C VAL A 33 -14.55 -4.98 -5.50
N SER A 34 -14.01 -3.78 -5.70
CA SER A 34 -13.77 -2.80 -4.64
C SER A 34 -15.08 -2.20 -4.11
N ARG A 35 -15.00 -1.38 -3.07
CA ARG A 35 -16.17 -0.74 -2.44
C ARG A 35 -17.01 0.07 -3.42
N ALA A 36 -16.40 0.89 -4.26
CA ALA A 36 -17.11 1.67 -5.28
C ALA A 36 -17.29 0.95 -6.62
N GLY A 37 -17.00 -0.36 -6.70
CA GLY A 37 -17.28 -1.16 -7.90
C GLY A 37 -16.12 -1.31 -8.88
N ILE A 38 -14.90 -0.86 -8.54
CA ILE A 38 -13.73 -1.10 -9.40
C ILE A 38 -13.41 -2.60 -9.42
N ARG A 39 -13.22 -3.15 -10.62
CA ARG A 39 -12.88 -4.56 -10.84
C ARG A 39 -11.36 -4.72 -10.89
N ILE A 40 -10.77 -5.28 -9.84
CA ILE A 40 -9.32 -5.48 -9.72
C ILE A 40 -8.99 -6.93 -10.07
N LEU A 41 -8.18 -7.13 -11.11
CA LEU A 41 -7.69 -8.45 -11.49
C LEU A 41 -6.40 -8.76 -10.69
N PRO A 42 -6.27 -9.98 -10.13
CA PRO A 42 -5.04 -10.37 -9.45
C PRO A 42 -3.93 -10.61 -10.46
N ASP A 43 -2.73 -10.12 -10.17
CA ASP A 43 -1.50 -10.45 -10.91
C ASP A 43 -1.14 -11.93 -10.70
N GLN A 44 -1.43 -12.46 -9.51
CA GLN A 44 -1.10 -13.83 -9.11
C GLN A 44 -2.31 -14.56 -8.52
N VAL A 45 -2.55 -15.79 -8.98
CA VAL A 45 -3.49 -16.70 -8.34
C VAL A 45 -2.74 -17.52 -7.30
N ALA A 46 -2.84 -17.13 -6.04
CA ALA A 46 -2.14 -17.75 -4.92
C ALA A 46 -2.99 -17.69 -3.65
N SER A 47 -3.13 -18.82 -2.97
CA SER A 47 -3.83 -18.93 -1.69
C SER A 47 -2.91 -18.71 -0.48
N ASP A 48 -1.59 -18.84 -0.62
CA ASP A 48 -0.61 -18.89 0.47
C ASP A 48 0.46 -17.79 0.42
N TRP A 49 0.07 -16.56 0.05
CA TRP A 49 1.05 -15.47 -0.07
C TRP A 49 1.91 -15.28 1.20
N PRO A 50 3.24 -15.09 1.09
CA PRO A 50 4.13 -14.98 2.25
C PRO A 50 3.70 -13.86 3.19
N ALA A 51 3.55 -14.17 4.48
CA ALA A 51 3.00 -13.25 5.47
C ALA A 51 3.87 -12.00 5.66
N ASP A 52 5.19 -12.15 5.58
CA ASP A 52 6.15 -11.05 5.63
C ASP A 52 5.98 -10.11 4.42
N ARG A 53 5.57 -10.61 3.25
CA ARG A 53 5.35 -9.80 2.04
C ARG A 53 3.95 -9.20 1.94
N LYS A 54 3.06 -9.50 2.87
CA LYS A 54 1.73 -8.88 2.92
C LYS A 54 1.86 -7.47 3.46
N VAL A 55 1.08 -6.57 2.87
CA VAL A 55 0.75 -5.28 3.47
C VAL A 55 -0.51 -5.46 4.32
N PRO A 56 -0.70 -4.69 5.41
CA PRO A 56 -1.94 -4.71 6.16
C PRO A 56 -3.14 -4.49 5.25
N ALA A 57 -4.27 -5.11 5.58
CA ALA A 57 -5.50 -4.90 4.82
C ALA A 57 -5.92 -3.42 4.95
N MET A 58 -6.09 -2.74 3.82
CA MET A 58 -6.55 -1.35 3.75
C MET A 58 -8.09 -1.24 3.85
N ALA A 59 -8.75 -2.27 4.39
CA ALA A 59 -10.20 -2.28 4.52
C ALA A 59 -10.62 -1.27 5.61
N ASP A 60 -11.57 -0.40 5.26
CA ASP A 60 -12.24 0.52 6.19
C ASP A 60 -11.38 1.62 6.83
N ILE A 61 -10.17 1.86 6.29
CA ILE A 61 -9.32 2.99 6.68
C ILE A 61 -9.55 4.16 5.71
N PRO A 62 -9.69 5.42 6.18
CA PRO A 62 -9.71 6.58 5.28
C PRO A 62 -8.40 6.71 4.48
N PRO A 63 -8.44 7.16 3.21
CA PRO A 63 -7.26 7.17 2.33
C PRO A 63 -6.01 7.85 2.89
N ALA A 64 -6.14 9.01 3.53
CA ALA A 64 -5.00 9.69 4.15
C ALA A 64 -4.36 8.86 5.28
N LYS A 65 -5.18 8.24 6.14
CA LYS A 65 -4.68 7.36 7.21
C LYS A 65 -4.05 6.08 6.66
N ALA A 66 -4.54 5.57 5.54
CA ALA A 66 -3.93 4.44 4.85
C ALA A 66 -2.53 4.81 4.31
N LEU A 67 -2.38 6.03 3.78
CA LEU A 67 -1.08 6.54 3.36
C LEU A 67 -0.12 6.75 4.55
N ASP A 68 -0.59 7.36 5.65
CA ASP A 68 0.21 7.49 6.89
C ASP A 68 0.75 6.13 7.35
N ARG A 69 -0.14 5.14 7.44
CA ARG A 69 0.23 3.79 7.84
C ARG A 69 1.21 3.13 6.87
N THR A 70 1.02 3.35 5.58
CA THR A 70 1.93 2.83 4.55
C THR A 70 3.33 3.43 4.71
N LEU A 71 3.44 4.72 5.02
CA LEU A 71 4.73 5.38 5.27
C LEU A 71 5.40 4.86 6.56
N GLU A 72 4.62 4.53 7.61
CA GLU A 72 5.15 3.83 8.79
C GLU A 72 5.69 2.45 8.44
N ASP A 73 4.97 1.66 7.65
CA ASP A 73 5.41 0.32 7.23
C ASP A 73 6.67 0.38 6.34
N ILE A 74 6.75 1.37 5.44
CA ILE A 74 7.96 1.64 4.65
C ILE A 74 9.13 2.02 5.55
N THR A 75 8.89 2.83 6.60
CA THR A 75 9.91 3.20 7.59
C THR A 75 10.42 1.97 8.33
N ALA A 76 9.51 1.13 8.82
CA ALA A 76 9.86 -0.11 9.52
C ALA A 76 10.67 -1.07 8.65
N ARG A 77 10.40 -1.12 7.34
CA ARG A 77 11.04 -2.04 6.40
C ARG A 77 12.34 -1.50 5.78
N TYR A 78 12.41 -0.22 5.43
CA TYR A 78 13.50 0.37 4.65
C TYR A 78 14.16 1.59 5.30
N GLY A 79 13.69 2.01 6.48
CA GLY A 79 14.21 3.14 7.25
C GLY A 79 13.67 4.50 6.81
N GLU A 80 13.81 5.50 7.67
CA GLU A 80 13.24 6.85 7.52
C GLU A 80 13.63 7.53 6.20
N ARG A 81 14.90 7.41 5.79
CA ARG A 81 15.40 7.99 4.54
C ARG A 81 14.60 7.55 3.30
N THR A 82 14.18 6.28 3.26
CA THR A 82 13.38 5.77 2.15
C THR A 82 11.98 6.38 2.20
N THR A 83 11.40 6.47 3.39
CA THR A 83 10.08 7.06 3.60
C THR A 83 10.06 8.54 3.27
N ASP A 84 11.07 9.31 3.65
CA ASP A 84 11.17 10.74 3.35
C ASP A 84 11.25 10.99 1.84
N PHE A 85 12.02 10.15 1.13
CA PHE A 85 12.07 10.19 -0.33
C PHE A 85 10.71 9.89 -0.97
N VAL A 86 9.97 8.90 -0.46
CA VAL A 86 8.61 8.58 -0.95
C VAL A 86 7.64 9.73 -0.68
N ALA A 87 7.64 10.28 0.54
CA ALA A 87 6.75 11.37 0.92
C ALA A 87 7.00 12.65 0.12
N MET A 88 8.26 13.01 -0.11
CA MET A 88 8.64 14.13 -0.97
C MET A 88 8.08 13.98 -2.39
N GLN A 89 8.18 12.78 -2.99
CA GLN A 89 7.66 12.52 -4.34
C GLN A 89 6.12 12.60 -4.41
N LEU A 90 5.44 12.38 -3.29
CA LEU A 90 3.99 12.48 -3.16
C LEU A 90 3.53 13.88 -2.74
N GLU A 91 4.47 14.79 -2.46
CA GLU A 91 4.20 16.08 -1.81
C GLU A 91 3.40 15.93 -0.51
N TYR A 92 3.61 14.80 0.20
CA TYR A 92 2.85 14.47 1.39
C TYR A 92 3.57 14.98 2.65
N PRO A 93 2.88 15.72 3.55
CA PRO A 93 3.51 16.31 4.71
C PRO A 93 4.08 15.23 5.64
N ARG A 94 5.34 15.40 6.03
CA ARG A 94 5.96 14.62 7.10
C ARG A 94 5.82 15.43 8.38
N ILE A 95 5.11 14.90 9.37
CA ILE A 95 5.25 15.39 10.73
C ILE A 95 6.65 14.96 11.18
N GLN A 96 7.64 15.84 11.01
CA GLN A 96 8.94 15.62 11.63
C GLN A 96 8.78 15.86 13.13
N PRO A 97 9.18 14.93 14.01
CA PRO A 97 9.34 15.27 15.41
C PRO A 97 10.34 16.42 15.49
N THR A 98 9.95 17.49 16.17
CA THR A 98 10.83 18.64 16.43
C THR A 98 12.12 18.13 17.12
N PRO A 99 13.31 18.60 16.71
CA PRO A 99 14.57 18.18 17.33
C PRO A 99 14.65 18.55 18.82
#